data_AF-A0A673ILN1-F1
#
_entry.id   AF-A0A673ILN1-F1
#
_cell.length_a   1.000
_cell.length_b   1.000
_cell.length_c   1.000
_cell.angle_alpha   90.00
_cell.angle_beta   90.00
_cell.angle_gamma   90.00
#
_symmetry.space_group_name_H-M   'P 1'
#
loop_
_entity.id
_entity.type
_entity.pdbx_description
1 polymer ?
#
loop_
_entity_poly.entity_id
_entity_poly.type
_entity_poly.pdbx_seq_one_letter_code
_entity_poly.pdbx_strand_id
1 'polypeptide(L)'
;MTLFHFGNCFSLAYFPYFITYKCSGLSEYNAFWRCVQAGATYLFVQLCKMLFLATFFPTWEGGAGVYDFVGEFMKATVDMADLLGLHLVMSRNAGKGEYKIMVAAMGWATAELIMSRCIPLWVGARGIEFDWKYIQMSFDSNISLFCCFILYLNFFFFFFLMFTRYDLPKSFRLPVTILLGLCVYKGFLMELFVHVFLLGSWTALLVKAVLTGAISLCSLFLFVTLVHSN
;
A
#
# COMPACT_ATOMS: atom_id res chain seq x y z
N MET A 1 4.55 30.57 9.33
CA MET A 1 4.80 29.87 8.05
C MET A 1 4.87 28.34 8.24
N THR A 2 5.66 27.84 9.20
CA THR A 2 5.81 26.42 9.55
C THR A 2 4.50 25.62 9.71
N LEU A 3 3.57 26.12 10.52
CA LEU A 3 2.25 25.50 10.72
C LEU A 3 1.37 25.50 9.46
N PHE A 4 1.53 26.51 8.60
CA PHE A 4 0.79 26.61 7.34
C PHE A 4 1.26 25.56 6.34
N HIS A 5 2.58 25.38 6.19
CA HIS A 5 3.15 24.36 5.32
C HIS A 5 2.83 22.95 5.80
N PHE A 6 2.96 22.71 7.12
CA PHE A 6 2.56 21.45 7.72
C PHE A 6 1.08 21.14 7.48
N GLY A 7 0.21 22.09 7.83
CA GLY A 7 -1.24 21.93 7.70
C GLY A 7 -1.66 21.65 6.26
N ASN A 8 -1.07 22.35 5.28
CA ASN A 8 -1.36 22.13 3.87
C ASN A 8 -0.91 20.74 3.39
N CYS A 9 0.33 20.32 3.67
CA CYS A 9 0.83 19.01 3.24
C CYS A 9 0.13 17.85 3.96
N PHE A 10 -0.16 18.03 5.25
CA PHE A 10 -0.90 17.05 6.05
C PHE A 10 -2.34 16.95 5.57
N SER A 11 -3.02 18.07 5.32
CA SER A 11 -4.37 18.08 4.75
C SER A 11 -4.38 17.41 3.37
N LEU A 12 -3.43 17.73 2.50
CA LEU A 12 -3.34 17.13 1.16
C LEU A 12 -3.16 15.59 1.22
N ALA A 13 -2.43 15.10 2.23
CA ALA A 13 -2.22 13.67 2.43
C ALA A 13 -3.40 12.99 3.14
N TYR A 14 -3.99 13.61 4.16
CA TYR A 14 -5.01 12.98 5.01
C TYR A 14 -6.44 13.12 4.46
N PHE A 15 -6.74 14.19 3.73
CA PHE A 15 -8.11 14.47 3.28
C PHE A 15 -8.69 13.38 2.37
N PRO A 16 -7.94 12.78 1.42
CA PRO A 16 -8.44 11.65 0.63
C PRO A 16 -8.79 10.43 1.49
N TYR A 17 -8.04 10.17 2.55
CA TYR A 17 -8.33 9.11 3.52
C TYR A 17 -9.65 9.41 4.27
N PHE A 18 -9.84 10.66 4.70
CA PHE A 18 -11.06 11.05 5.38
C PHE A 18 -12.30 10.94 4.49
N ILE A 19 -12.21 11.41 3.23
CA ILE A 19 -13.31 11.30 2.26
C ILE A 19 -13.64 9.83 2.00
N THR A 20 -12.64 8.98 1.73
CA THR A 20 -12.89 7.55 1.49
C THR A 20 -13.54 6.88 2.70
N TYR A 21 -13.10 7.18 3.93
CA TYR A 21 -13.75 6.65 5.13
C TYR A 21 -15.24 7.04 5.24
N LYS A 22 -15.59 8.27 4.88
CA LYS A 22 -16.99 8.76 4.91
C LYS A 22 -17.82 8.22 3.74
N CYS A 23 -17.29 8.29 2.53
CA CYS A 23 -18.00 7.87 1.32
C CYS A 23 -18.16 6.35 1.19
N SER A 24 -17.30 5.55 1.83
CA SER A 24 -17.43 4.08 1.84
C SER A 24 -18.46 3.55 2.84
N GLY A 25 -19.21 4.42 3.54
CA GLY A 25 -20.22 4.01 4.53
C GLY A 25 -19.64 3.39 5.82
N LEU A 26 -18.31 3.31 5.96
CA LEU A 26 -17.64 2.77 7.15
C LEU A 26 -18.00 3.53 8.43
N SER A 27 -18.30 4.83 8.31
CA SER A 27 -18.68 5.64 9.46
C SER A 27 -20.05 5.29 10.04
N GLU A 28 -20.94 4.64 9.27
CA GLU A 28 -22.28 4.24 9.74
C GLU A 28 -22.22 2.99 10.63
N TYR A 29 -21.24 2.13 10.41
CA TYR A 29 -21.07 0.87 11.13
C TYR A 29 -20.19 0.97 12.38
N ASN A 30 -19.86 2.18 12.84
CA ASN A 30 -18.88 2.42 13.91
C ASN A 30 -17.57 1.63 13.68
N ALA A 31 -17.11 1.59 12.42
CA ALA A 31 -15.95 0.81 11.99
C ALA A 31 -14.61 1.28 12.57
N PHE A 32 -14.58 2.45 13.22
CA PHE A 32 -13.37 3.13 13.67
C PHE A 32 -12.46 2.21 14.50
N TRP A 33 -13.02 1.52 15.50
CA TRP A 33 -12.22 0.65 16.37
C TRP A 33 -11.60 -0.53 15.63
N ARG A 34 -12.31 -1.06 14.62
CA ARG A 34 -11.81 -2.15 13.78
C ARG A 34 -10.70 -1.66 12.84
N CYS A 35 -10.82 -0.44 12.31
CA CYS A 35 -9.74 0.20 11.55
C CYS A 35 -8.50 0.42 12.43
N VAL A 36 -8.67 0.87 13.68
CA VAL A 36 -7.57 1.04 14.65
C VAL A 36 -6.89 -0.30 14.94
N GLN A 37 -7.67 -1.36 15.14
CA GLN A 37 -7.13 -2.71 15.34
C GLN A 37 -6.35 -3.24 14.13
N ALA A 38 -6.83 -2.96 12.91
CA ALA A 38 -6.09 -3.26 11.68
C ALA A 38 -4.77 -2.47 11.60
N GLY A 39 -4.80 -1.18 11.94
CA GLY A 39 -3.60 -0.35 12.02
C GLY A 39 -2.59 -0.81 13.09
N ALA A 40 -3.07 -1.29 14.25
CA ALA A 40 -2.20 -1.87 15.27
C ALA A 40 -1.52 -3.15 14.78
N THR A 41 -2.22 -3.96 13.97
CA THR A 41 -1.64 -5.15 13.34
C THR A 41 -0.57 -4.77 12.32
N TYR A 42 -0.78 -3.71 11.54
CA TYR A 42 0.25 -3.15 10.66
C TYR A 42 1.52 -2.77 11.44
N LEU A 43 1.37 -2.03 12.55
CA LEU A 43 2.52 -1.64 13.38
C LEU A 43 3.31 -2.86 13.88
N PHE A 44 2.62 -3.92 14.31
CA PHE A 44 3.26 -5.15 14.74
C PHE A 44 4.03 -5.83 13.60
N VAL A 45 3.41 -5.97 12.43
CA VAL A 45 4.05 -6.58 11.24
C VAL A 45 5.26 -5.77 10.80
N GLN A 46 5.13 -4.44 10.77
CA GLN A 46 6.21 -3.54 10.40
C GLN A 46 7.39 -3.61 11.38
N LEU A 47 7.13 -3.74 12.68
CA LEU A 47 8.18 -3.94 13.68
C LEU A 47 8.91 -5.27 13.48
N CYS A 48 8.17 -6.37 13.27
CA CYS A 48 8.75 -7.68 12.98
C CYS A 48 9.60 -7.66 11.71
N LYS A 49 9.11 -6.98 10.66
CA LYS A 49 9.81 -6.79 9.39
C LYS A 49 11.12 -6.01 9.56
N MET A 50 11.08 -4.90 10.28
CA MET A 50 12.28 -4.09 10.53
C MET A 50 13.31 -4.82 11.39
N LEU A 51 12.86 -5.62 12.38
CA LEU A 51 13.74 -6.47 13.17
C LEU A 51 14.41 -7.53 12.29
N PHE A 52 13.64 -8.22 11.43
CA PHE A 52 14.16 -9.24 10.52
C PHE A 52 15.19 -8.65 9.55
N LEU A 53 14.87 -7.50 8.96
CA LEU A 53 15.81 -6.78 8.08
C LEU A 53 17.10 -6.44 8.83
N ALA A 54 17.01 -5.92 10.06
CA ALA A 54 18.18 -5.55 10.85
C ALA A 54 19.04 -6.75 11.30
N THR A 55 18.45 -7.93 11.52
CA THR A 55 19.19 -9.11 11.99
C THR A 55 19.81 -9.94 10.88
N PHE A 56 19.12 -10.09 9.74
CA PHE A 56 19.55 -10.97 8.65
C PHE A 56 20.29 -10.25 7.53
N PHE A 57 20.14 -8.93 7.40
CA PHE A 57 20.86 -8.12 6.43
C PHE A 57 21.90 -7.28 7.18
N PRO A 58 23.14 -7.76 7.34
CA PRO A 58 24.24 -6.83 7.58
C PRO A 58 24.20 -5.81 6.44
N THR A 59 24.46 -4.53 6.73
CA THR A 59 24.60 -3.50 5.70
C THR A 59 25.63 -3.99 4.70
N TRP A 60 25.17 -4.55 3.57
CA TRP A 60 26.03 -4.89 2.45
C TRP A 60 26.59 -3.54 1.99
N GLU A 61 27.77 -3.17 2.48
CA GLU A 61 28.62 -2.14 1.90
C GLU A 61 29.14 -2.69 0.55
N GLY A 62 28.22 -2.91 -0.38
CA GLY A 62 28.55 -3.01 -1.79
C GLY A 62 29.17 -1.67 -2.17
N GLY A 63 30.40 -1.71 -2.68
CA GLY A 63 31.19 -0.52 -2.99
C GLY A 63 30.40 0.54 -3.75
N ALA A 64 30.62 1.80 -3.35
CA ALA A 64 29.95 2.98 -3.87
C ALA A 64 29.77 2.95 -5.41
N GLY A 65 28.52 2.73 -5.85
CA GLY A 65 28.11 2.90 -7.24
C GLY A 65 27.51 1.69 -7.96
N VAL A 66 27.52 0.49 -7.36
CA VAL A 66 26.84 -0.69 -7.96
C VAL A 66 25.48 -0.91 -7.30
N TYR A 67 24.42 -0.91 -8.11
CA TYR A 67 23.07 -1.26 -7.65
C TYR A 67 23.03 -2.70 -7.16
N ASP A 68 22.76 -2.91 -5.88
CA ASP A 68 22.65 -4.24 -5.29
C ASP A 68 21.28 -4.86 -5.60
N PHE A 69 21.19 -5.44 -6.79
CA PHE A 69 19.97 -6.13 -7.25
C PHE A 69 19.55 -7.25 -6.30
N VAL A 70 20.50 -7.96 -5.68
CA VAL A 70 20.20 -9.10 -4.78
C VAL A 70 19.63 -8.57 -3.47
N GLY A 71 20.24 -7.53 -2.90
CA GLY A 71 19.72 -6.86 -1.72
C GLY A 71 18.30 -6.31 -1.91
N GLU A 72 18.04 -5.61 -3.01
CA GLU A 72 16.70 -5.07 -3.30
C GLU A 72 15.67 -6.16 -3.57
N PHE A 73 16.05 -7.25 -4.26
CA PHE A 73 15.17 -8.40 -4.44
C PHE A 73 14.82 -9.07 -3.11
N MET A 74 15.82 -9.23 -2.23
CA MET A 74 15.58 -9.81 -0.91
C MET A 74 14.68 -8.92 -0.04
N LYS A 75 14.85 -7.59 -0.06
CA LYS A 75 13.89 -6.67 0.60
C LYS A 75 12.48 -6.84 0.03
N ALA A 76 12.34 -6.96 -1.29
CA ALA A 76 11.04 -7.20 -1.93
C ALA A 76 10.41 -8.54 -1.50
N THR A 77 11.21 -9.58 -1.24
CA THR A 77 10.69 -10.83 -0.67
C THR A 77 10.24 -10.69 0.78
N VAL A 78 10.90 -9.83 1.56
CA VAL A 78 10.46 -9.49 2.93
C VAL A 78 9.13 -8.71 2.89
N ASP A 79 8.88 -7.92 1.85
CA ASP A 79 7.57 -7.25 1.66
C ASP A 79 6.41 -8.24 1.47
N MET A 80 6.67 -9.50 1.07
CA MET A 80 5.63 -10.54 1.08
C MET A 80 5.11 -10.85 2.50
N ALA A 81 5.88 -10.53 3.56
CA ALA A 81 5.41 -10.66 4.93
C ALA A 81 4.20 -9.74 5.22
N ASP A 82 4.05 -8.64 4.48
CA ASP A 82 2.89 -7.76 4.61
C ASP A 82 1.61 -8.54 4.25
N LEU A 83 1.65 -9.48 3.29
CA LEU A 83 0.53 -10.39 2.96
C LEU A 83 0.12 -11.29 4.14
N LEU A 84 1.07 -11.71 4.99
CA LEU A 84 0.76 -12.47 6.21
C LEU A 84 0.01 -11.58 7.22
N GLY A 85 0.44 -10.33 7.33
CA GLY A 85 -0.29 -9.30 8.07
C GLY A 85 -1.72 -9.13 7.56
N LEU A 86 -1.90 -9.07 6.23
CA LEU A 86 -3.20 -8.99 5.58
C LEU A 86 -4.08 -10.18 5.97
N HIS A 87 -3.53 -11.39 5.91
CA HIS A 87 -4.23 -12.62 6.30
C HIS A 87 -4.71 -12.57 7.76
N LEU A 88 -3.89 -12.06 8.67
CA LEU A 88 -4.23 -11.92 10.09
C LEU A 88 -5.35 -10.89 10.31
N VAL A 89 -5.25 -9.72 9.66
CA VAL A 89 -6.30 -8.69 9.75
C VAL A 89 -7.62 -9.23 9.20
N MET A 90 -7.57 -9.99 8.11
CA MET A 90 -8.75 -10.66 7.61
C MET A 90 -9.26 -11.69 8.63
N SER A 91 -8.48 -12.66 9.09
CA SER A 91 -9.00 -13.71 9.98
C SER A 91 -9.64 -13.16 11.27
N ARG A 92 -9.16 -12.02 11.78
CA ARG A 92 -9.63 -11.40 13.02
C ARG A 92 -10.88 -10.52 12.87
N ASN A 93 -11.16 -10.00 11.66
CA ASN A 93 -12.32 -9.15 11.42
C ASN A 93 -13.55 -9.98 10.99
N ALA A 94 -14.60 -9.96 11.82
CA ALA A 94 -15.89 -10.59 11.55
C ALA A 94 -16.85 -9.63 10.84
N GLY A 95 -17.45 -10.05 9.72
CA GLY A 95 -18.41 -9.25 8.95
C GLY A 95 -18.55 -9.73 7.50
N LYS A 96 -19.42 -9.08 6.72
CA LYS A 96 -19.52 -9.29 5.26
C LYS A 96 -18.16 -9.02 4.61
N GLY A 97 -17.82 -9.82 3.58
CA GLY A 97 -16.51 -9.78 2.92
C GLY A 97 -16.10 -8.40 2.43
N GLU A 98 -17.01 -7.69 1.76
CA GLU A 98 -16.76 -6.34 1.21
C GLU A 98 -16.39 -5.33 2.31
N TYR A 99 -17.18 -5.28 3.38
CA TYR A 99 -16.94 -4.39 4.52
C TYR A 99 -15.59 -4.68 5.20
N LYS A 100 -15.25 -5.96 5.32
CA LYS A 100 -14.01 -6.42 5.92
C LYS A 100 -12.77 -5.97 5.14
N ILE A 101 -12.84 -5.99 3.81
CA ILE A 101 -11.76 -5.48 2.93
C ILE A 101 -11.59 -3.98 3.15
N MET A 102 -12.69 -3.22 3.12
CA MET A 102 -12.64 -1.77 3.26
C MET A 102 -12.05 -1.33 4.60
N VAL A 103 -12.46 -1.96 5.71
CA VAL A 103 -11.92 -1.68 7.05
C VAL A 103 -10.43 -2.00 7.13
N ALA A 104 -10.03 -3.15 6.60
CA ALA A 104 -8.65 -3.62 6.68
C ALA A 104 -7.71 -2.73 5.83
N ALA A 105 -8.09 -2.45 4.58
CA ALA A 105 -7.34 -1.58 3.68
C ALA A 105 -7.22 -0.16 4.25
N MET A 106 -8.32 0.39 4.77
CA MET A 106 -8.34 1.72 5.35
C MET A 106 -7.46 1.82 6.60
N GLY A 107 -7.58 0.87 7.52
CA GLY A 107 -6.79 0.85 8.75
C GLY A 107 -5.29 0.67 8.49
N TRP A 108 -4.92 -0.17 7.52
CA TRP A 108 -3.53 -0.39 7.14
C TRP A 108 -2.93 0.82 6.43
N ALA A 109 -3.61 1.36 5.42
CA ALA A 109 -3.12 2.51 4.68
C ALA A 109 -3.01 3.78 5.56
N THR A 110 -3.92 3.96 6.52
CA THR A 110 -3.83 5.08 7.48
C THR A 110 -2.69 4.90 8.47
N ALA A 111 -2.46 3.68 8.96
CA ALA A 111 -1.34 3.41 9.85
C ALA A 111 0.01 3.59 9.13
N GLU A 112 0.11 3.14 7.87
CA GLU A 112 1.27 3.38 7.02
C GLU A 112 1.52 4.87 6.80
N LEU A 113 0.49 5.66 6.46
CA LEU A 113 0.62 7.11 6.29
C LEU A 113 1.17 7.77 7.56
N ILE A 114 0.57 7.47 8.71
CA ILE A 114 0.95 8.08 10.00
C ILE A 114 2.39 7.68 10.34
N MET A 115 2.74 6.40 10.23
CA MET A 115 4.05 5.93 10.64
C MET A 115 5.18 6.37 9.70
N SER A 116 4.93 6.39 8.39
CA SER A 116 5.97 6.68 7.39
C SER A 116 6.09 8.16 7.04
N ARG A 117 5.01 8.94 7.17
CA ARG A 117 4.95 10.32 6.64
C ARG A 117 4.73 11.40 7.69
N CYS A 118 4.20 11.10 8.89
CA CYS A 118 4.05 12.14 9.92
C CYS A 118 5.40 12.71 10.38
N ILE A 119 6.42 11.87 10.59
CA ILE A 119 7.73 12.32 11.07
C ILE A 119 8.42 13.21 10.03
N PRO A 120 8.54 12.81 8.74
CA PRO A 120 9.13 13.68 7.71
C PRO A 120 8.36 14.98 7.48
N LEU A 121 7.03 14.96 7.52
CA LEU A 121 6.21 16.17 7.38
C LEU A 121 6.37 17.10 8.59
N TRP A 122 6.45 16.55 9.81
CA TRP A 122 6.67 17.31 11.03
C TRP A 122 8.05 17.97 11.06
N VAL A 123 9.10 17.22 10.71
CA VAL A 123 10.46 17.75 10.66
C VAL A 123 10.59 18.76 9.52
N GLY A 124 9.98 18.50 8.37
CA GLY A 124 9.94 19.44 7.24
C GLY A 124 9.24 20.75 7.55
N ALA A 125 8.21 20.70 8.39
CA ALA A 125 7.55 21.90 8.87
C ALA A 125 8.44 22.81 9.73
N ARG A 126 9.55 22.30 10.29
CA ARG A 126 10.51 23.12 11.05
C ARG A 126 11.50 23.87 10.15
N GLY A 127 11.53 23.58 8.85
CA GLY A 127 12.35 24.29 7.87
C GLY A 127 11.88 25.72 7.65
N ILE A 128 12.83 26.59 7.30
CA ILE A 128 12.58 28.00 6.96
C ILE A 128 12.14 28.14 5.49
N GLU A 129 12.50 27.16 4.64
CA GLU A 129 12.24 27.13 3.20
C GLU A 129 11.33 25.94 2.84
N PHE A 130 10.47 26.14 1.84
CA PHE A 130 9.50 25.13 1.42
C PHE A 130 10.03 24.33 0.23
N ASP A 131 10.27 23.03 0.45
CA ASP A 131 10.65 22.11 -0.62
C ASP A 131 9.46 21.40 -1.26
N TRP A 132 9.47 21.27 -2.58
CA TRP A 132 8.53 20.44 -3.35
C TRP A 132 8.57 18.96 -2.96
N LYS A 133 9.62 18.50 -2.28
CA LYS A 133 9.74 17.14 -1.76
C LYS A 133 8.55 16.76 -0.85
N TYR A 134 8.08 17.68 -0.01
CA TYR A 134 6.97 17.39 0.91
C TYR A 134 5.63 17.26 0.17
N ILE A 135 5.42 18.04 -0.88
CA ILE A 135 4.24 17.91 -1.76
C ILE A 135 4.28 16.57 -2.51
N GLN A 136 5.43 16.20 -3.07
CA GLN A 136 5.62 14.92 -3.73
C GLN A 136 5.35 13.76 -2.77
N MET A 137 5.80 13.85 -1.53
CA MET A 137 5.55 12.85 -0.50
C MET A 137 4.06 12.72 -0.15
N SER A 138 3.32 13.83 -0.09
CA SER A 138 1.86 13.80 0.10
C SER A 138 1.15 13.12 -1.09
N PHE A 139 1.53 13.43 -2.33
CA PHE A 139 0.95 12.76 -3.51
C PHE A 139 1.31 11.28 -3.57
N ASP A 140 2.55 10.92 -3.23
CA ASP A 140 3.02 9.55 -3.15
C ASP A 140 2.18 8.71 -2.18
N SER A 141 1.83 9.32 -1.03
CA SER A 141 0.98 8.69 -0.02
C SER A 141 -0.43 8.42 -0.52
N ASN A 142 -1.01 9.37 -1.25
CA ASN A 142 -2.32 9.19 -1.87
C ASN A 142 -2.30 8.05 -2.91
N ILE A 143 -1.24 7.96 -3.72
CA ILE A 143 -1.07 6.85 -4.67
C ILE A 143 -0.90 5.52 -3.93
N SER A 144 -0.16 5.49 -2.82
CA SER A 144 0.00 4.30 -1.98
C SER A 144 -1.32 3.87 -1.32
N LEU A 145 -2.20 4.79 -0.92
CA LEU A 145 -3.56 4.47 -0.46
C LEU A 145 -4.30 3.65 -1.51
N PHE A 146 -4.41 4.18 -2.73
CA PHE A 146 -5.09 3.50 -3.83
C PHE A 146 -4.49 2.13 -4.09
N CYS A 147 -3.15 2.05 -4.12
CA CYS A 147 -2.43 0.79 -4.30
C CYS A 147 -2.75 -0.23 -3.20
N CYS A 148 -2.81 0.22 -1.94
CA CYS A 148 -3.15 -0.61 -0.80
C CYS A 148 -4.58 -1.16 -0.95
N PHE A 149 -5.54 -0.31 -1.30
CA PHE A 149 -6.93 -0.73 -1.53
C PHE A 149 -7.05 -1.83 -2.60
N ILE A 150 -6.32 -1.67 -3.71
CA ILE A 150 -6.27 -2.64 -4.81
C ILE A 150 -5.61 -3.94 -4.35
N LEU A 151 -4.48 -3.86 -3.63
CA LEU A 151 -3.78 -5.02 -3.09
C LEU A 151 -4.70 -5.84 -2.17
N TYR A 152 -5.41 -5.16 -1.27
CA TYR A 152 -6.36 -5.78 -0.35
C TYR A 152 -7.53 -6.45 -1.08
N LEU A 153 -8.07 -5.81 -2.13
CA LEU A 153 -9.15 -6.38 -2.93
C LEU A 153 -8.68 -7.65 -3.67
N ASN A 154 -7.49 -7.61 -4.27
CA ASN A 154 -6.90 -8.77 -4.95
C ASN A 154 -6.55 -9.90 -3.99
N PHE A 155 -6.01 -9.56 -2.82
CA PHE A 155 -5.70 -10.54 -1.78
C PHE A 155 -6.96 -11.22 -1.24
N PHE A 156 -8.00 -10.43 -0.94
CA PHE A 156 -9.29 -10.98 -0.54
C PHE A 156 -9.85 -11.91 -1.61
N PHE A 157 -9.80 -11.47 -2.87
CA PHE A 157 -10.31 -12.24 -3.98
C PHE A 157 -9.56 -13.57 -4.15
N PHE A 158 -8.23 -13.54 -4.06
CA PHE A 158 -7.39 -14.74 -4.05
C PHE A 158 -7.71 -15.66 -2.87
N PHE A 159 -7.86 -15.11 -1.66
CA PHE A 159 -8.20 -15.87 -0.47
C PHE A 159 -9.58 -16.50 -0.56
N PHE A 160 -10.57 -15.76 -1.05
CA PHE A 160 -11.93 -16.22 -1.28
C PHE A 160 -11.97 -17.36 -2.29
N LEU A 161 -11.20 -17.24 -3.38
CA LEU A 161 -11.00 -18.27 -4.40
C LEU A 161 -10.31 -19.54 -3.86
N MET A 162 -9.48 -19.43 -2.83
CA MET A 162 -8.79 -20.57 -2.22
C MET A 162 -9.56 -21.24 -1.08
N PHE A 163 -10.33 -20.49 -0.27
CA PHE A 163 -10.91 -21.00 0.97
C PHE A 163 -12.45 -21.01 1.02
N THR A 164 -13.17 -20.23 0.19
CA THR A 164 -14.64 -20.15 0.26
C THR A 164 -15.28 -20.42 -1.12
N ARG A 165 -15.53 -21.70 -1.39
CA ARG A 165 -16.69 -22.28 -2.12
C ARG A 165 -17.41 -21.44 -3.20
N TYR A 166 -16.70 -20.67 -4.02
CA TYR A 166 -17.17 -20.31 -5.37
C TYR A 166 -16.31 -21.11 -6.34
N ASP A 167 -16.94 -22.00 -7.09
CA ASP A 167 -16.34 -22.72 -8.22
C ASP A 167 -16.03 -21.73 -9.35
N LEU A 168 -15.11 -20.81 -9.11
CA LEU A 168 -14.64 -19.92 -10.14
C LEU A 168 -13.85 -20.73 -11.16
N PRO A 169 -14.12 -20.58 -12.47
CA PRO A 169 -13.43 -21.38 -13.46
C PRO A 169 -11.92 -21.21 -13.33
N LYS A 170 -11.19 -22.32 -13.44
CA LYS A 170 -9.73 -22.39 -13.28
C LYS A 170 -8.98 -21.34 -14.11
N SER A 171 -9.60 -20.86 -15.19
CA SER A 171 -9.12 -19.78 -16.07
C SER A 171 -8.81 -18.47 -15.34
N PHE A 172 -9.62 -18.06 -14.35
CA PHE A 172 -9.42 -16.78 -13.64
C PHE A 172 -8.43 -16.85 -12.47
N ARG A 173 -7.94 -18.03 -12.11
CA ARG A 173 -6.96 -18.18 -11.02
C ARG A 173 -5.62 -17.54 -11.35
N LEU A 174 -5.15 -17.78 -12.58
CA LEU A 174 -3.84 -17.34 -13.05
C LEU A 174 -3.76 -15.81 -13.23
N PRO A 175 -4.76 -15.13 -13.82
CA PRO A 175 -4.80 -13.66 -13.86
C PRO A 175 -4.71 -13.01 -12.48
N VAL A 176 -5.39 -13.58 -11.49
CA VAL A 176 -5.46 -13.02 -10.12
C VAL A 176 -4.15 -13.20 -9.37
N THR A 177 -3.52 -14.37 -9.47
CA THR A 177 -2.21 -14.60 -8.84
C THR A 177 -1.13 -13.71 -9.46
N ILE A 178 -1.16 -13.52 -10.78
CA ILE A 178 -0.26 -12.60 -11.48
C ILE A 178 -0.48 -11.18 -10.99
N LEU A 179 -1.73 -10.72 -10.89
CA LEU A 179 -2.03 -9.35 -10.47
C LEU A 179 -1.62 -9.09 -9.01
N LEU A 180 -1.83 -10.07 -8.12
CA LEU A 180 -1.36 -10.00 -6.74
C LEU A 180 0.17 -9.93 -6.67
N GLY A 181 0.88 -10.78 -7.40
CA GLY A 181 2.34 -10.75 -7.48
C GLY A 181 2.85 -9.41 -8.00
N LEU A 182 2.23 -8.88 -9.05
CA LEU A 182 2.58 -7.58 -9.62
C LEU A 182 2.35 -6.42 -8.64
N CYS A 183 1.33 -6.50 -7.78
CA CYS A 183 1.10 -5.50 -6.74
C CYS A 183 2.20 -5.51 -5.67
N VAL A 184 2.67 -6.69 -5.24
CA VAL A 184 3.72 -6.80 -4.21
C VAL A 184 5.08 -6.38 -4.75
N TYR A 185 5.46 -6.88 -5.93
CA TYR A 185 6.75 -6.55 -6.55
C TYR A 185 6.79 -5.18 -7.24
N LYS A 186 5.68 -4.43 -7.24
CA LYS A 186 5.62 -3.11 -7.85
C LYS A 186 6.69 -2.16 -7.31
N GLY A 187 6.94 -2.16 -6.00
CA GLY A 187 7.95 -1.29 -5.39
C GLY A 187 9.33 -1.52 -6.02
N PHE A 188 9.75 -2.78 -6.05
CA PHE A 188 10.98 -3.23 -6.69
C PHE A 188 11.05 -2.87 -8.18
N LEU A 189 9.97 -3.12 -8.95
CA LEU A 189 9.92 -2.79 -10.37
C LEU A 189 10.05 -1.28 -10.62
N MET A 190 9.45 -0.46 -9.76
CA MET A 190 9.55 1.00 -9.85
C MET A 190 10.97 1.49 -9.55
N GLU A 191 11.64 0.95 -8.55
CA GLU A 191 13.03 1.32 -8.23
C GLU A 191 14.00 0.92 -9.33
N LEU A 192 13.83 -0.27 -9.89
CA LEU A 192 14.59 -0.73 -11.05
C LEU A 192 14.37 0.20 -12.25
N PHE A 193 13.11 0.58 -12.52
CA PHE A 193 12.78 1.47 -13.63
C PHE A 193 13.38 2.88 -13.44
N VAL A 194 13.31 3.43 -12.22
CA VAL A 194 13.91 4.74 -11.90
C VAL A 194 15.43 4.69 -12.07
N HIS A 195 16.08 3.61 -11.64
CA HIS A 195 17.53 3.46 -11.79
C HIS A 195 17.96 3.30 -13.25
N VAL A 196 17.22 2.52 -14.05
CA VAL A 196 17.57 2.28 -15.46
C VAL A 196 17.39 3.53 -16.32
N PHE A 197 16.32 4.29 -16.08
CA PHE A 197 15.97 5.47 -16.91
C PHE A 197 16.43 6.80 -16.30
N LEU A 198 17.08 6.79 -15.12
CA LEU A 198 17.51 7.99 -14.39
C LEU A 198 16.39 9.04 -14.29
N LEU A 199 15.18 8.58 -13.96
CA LEU A 199 13.98 9.41 -13.95
C LEU A 199 14.04 10.46 -12.84
N GLY A 200 13.65 11.68 -13.15
CA GLY A 200 13.45 12.73 -12.15
C GLY A 200 12.31 12.40 -11.17
N SER A 201 12.27 13.10 -10.04
CA SER A 201 11.29 12.83 -8.97
C SER A 201 9.83 12.95 -9.41
N TRP A 202 9.52 13.94 -10.27
CA TRP A 202 8.17 14.15 -10.80
C TRP A 202 7.76 13.09 -11.82
N THR A 203 8.68 12.65 -12.69
CA THR A 203 8.38 11.61 -13.68
C THR A 203 8.24 10.26 -13.02
N ALA A 204 9.03 9.95 -12.00
CA ALA A 204 8.87 8.75 -11.18
C ALA A 204 7.48 8.69 -10.51
N LEU A 205 7.00 9.81 -9.96
CA LEU A 205 5.67 9.90 -9.36
C LEU A 205 4.55 9.70 -10.40
N LEU A 206 4.70 10.27 -11.60
CA LEU A 206 3.76 10.10 -12.70
C LEU A 206 3.68 8.64 -13.15
N VAL A 207 4.84 7.99 -13.35
CA VAL A 207 4.89 6.56 -13.71
C VAL A 207 4.24 5.71 -12.62
N LYS A 208 4.48 6.02 -11.34
CA LYS A 208 3.83 5.33 -10.21
C LYS A 208 2.32 5.48 -10.30
N ALA A 209 1.81 6.68 -10.58
CA ALA A 209 0.38 6.94 -10.71
C ALA A 209 -0.24 6.16 -11.89
N VAL A 210 0.39 6.21 -13.07
CA VAL A 210 -0.09 5.50 -14.27
C VAL A 210 -0.12 3.99 -14.05
N LEU A 211 0.94 3.42 -13.47
CA LEU A 211 1.00 1.99 -13.18
C LEU A 211 -0.07 1.59 -12.16
N THR A 212 -0.28 2.38 -11.10
CA THR A 212 -1.35 2.14 -10.12
C THR A 212 -2.73 2.19 -10.79
N GLY A 213 -2.95 3.17 -11.67
CA GLY A 213 -4.17 3.31 -12.44
C GLY A 213 -4.43 2.11 -13.35
N ALA A 214 -3.42 1.65 -14.09
CA ALA A 214 -3.52 0.47 -14.95
C ALA A 214 -3.89 -0.79 -14.16
N ILE A 215 -3.20 -1.04 -13.03
CA ILE A 215 -3.51 -2.19 -12.16
C ILE A 215 -4.93 -2.08 -11.61
N SER A 216 -5.37 -0.88 -11.22
CA SER A 216 -6.73 -0.64 -10.73
C SER A 216 -7.80 -0.96 -11.77
N LEU A 217 -7.59 -0.57 -13.03
CA LEU A 217 -8.51 -0.83 -14.13
C LEU A 217 -8.56 -2.33 -14.45
N CYS A 218 -7.42 -3.01 -14.46
CA CYS A 218 -7.36 -4.47 -14.61
C CYS A 218 -8.11 -5.19 -13.49
N SER A 219 -7.93 -4.75 -12.24
CA SER A 219 -8.64 -5.31 -11.09
C SER A 219 -10.15 -5.08 -11.16
N LEU A 220 -10.59 -3.91 -11.63
CA LEU A 220 -12.00 -3.60 -11.81
C LEU A 220 -12.60 -4.43 -12.95
N PHE A 221 -11.89 -4.58 -14.06
CA PHE A 221 -12.33 -5.43 -15.17
C PHE A 221 -12.53 -6.89 -14.72
N LEU A 222 -11.57 -7.43 -13.96
CA LEU A 222 -11.69 -8.77 -13.37
C LEU A 222 -12.91 -8.87 -12.43
N PHE A 223 -13.15 -7.85 -11.61
CA PHE A 223 -14.32 -7.83 -10.73
C PHE A 223 -15.64 -7.82 -11.52
N VAL A 224 -15.77 -6.96 -12.52
CA VAL A 224 -16.99 -6.85 -13.35
C VAL A 224 -17.25 -8.13 -14.13
N THR A 225 -16.22 -8.68 -14.77
CA THR A 225 -16.35 -9.94 -15.53
C THR A 225 -16.79 -11.10 -14.65
N LEU A 226 -16.34 -11.13 -13.40
CA LEU A 226 -16.75 -12.15 -12.46
C LEU A 226 -18.20 -12.00 -12.01
N VAL A 227 -18.63 -10.79 -11.69
CA VAL A 227 -20.01 -10.51 -11.30
C VAL A 227 -20.97 -10.85 -12.44
N HIS A 228 -20.61 -10.58 -13.69
CA HIS A 228 -21.43 -10.96 -14.86
C HIS A 228 -21.39 -12.46 -15.21
N SER A 229 -20.34 -13.17 -14.79
CA SER A 229 -20.22 -14.61 -15.07
C SER A 229 -21.05 -15.49 -14.11
N ASN A 230 -21.64 -14.91 -13.07
CA ASN A 230 -22.31 -15.59 -11.98
C ASN A 230 -23.78 -15.17 -11.88
#